data_AF-A0A3C1PS08-F1
#
_entry.id   AF-A0A3C1PS08-F1
#
_cell.length_a   1.000
_cell.length_b   1.000
_cell.length_c   1.000
_cell.angle_alpha   90.00
_cell.angle_beta   90.00
_cell.angle_gamma   90.00
#
_symmetry.space_group_name_H-M   'P 1'
#
loop_
_entity.id
_entity.type
_entity.pdbx_description
1 polymer ?
#
loop_
_entity_poly.entity_id
_entity_poly.type
_entity_poly.pdbx_seq_one_letter_code
_entity_poly.pdbx_strand_id
1 'polypeptide(L)'
;MMPIIGRLFRERSIEISIFGRLLNNRTVINVIKCCRFARQVEDEELTAEEARGVLVEVAKLNLNPCHVDIGKLAVNYRRHGGTRHLGDYVSDELKGATGAVMESSQKTDIVLYGFGRIGRLLARELIAKSGSKEAIRLRAIVVRQNGDNDLMKRASLLRRDSVHGSFDGTITIDHDSNVIIANGQRIQVIYASSPSDVDYTVYGITNALVVDNTGRWRDRE
;
A
#
# COMPACT_ATOMS: atom_id res chain seq x y z
N MET A 1 15.42 12.95 2.07
CA MET A 1 14.76 11.78 1.44
C MET A 1 13.25 11.80 1.66
N MET A 2 12.76 11.84 2.91
CA MET A 2 11.31 11.72 3.21
C MET A 2 10.38 12.68 2.46
N PRO A 3 10.68 13.99 2.31
CA PRO A 3 9.80 14.89 1.56
C PRO A 3 9.67 14.50 0.08
N ILE A 4 10.75 14.03 -0.52
CA ILE A 4 10.78 13.58 -1.92
C ILE A 4 9.97 12.29 -2.08
N ILE A 5 10.21 11.30 -1.21
CA ILE A 5 9.46 10.03 -1.22
C ILE A 5 7.95 10.29 -1.07
N GLY A 6 7.57 11.11 -0.09
CA GLY A 6 6.16 11.44 0.13
C GLY A 6 5.52 12.19 -1.03
N ARG A 7 6.26 13.07 -1.71
CA ARG A 7 5.80 13.78 -2.90
C ARG A 7 5.59 12.82 -4.08
N LEU A 8 6.60 12.01 -4.39
CA LEU A 8 6.55 11.01 -5.47
C LEU A 8 5.39 10.04 -5.28
N PHE A 9 5.18 9.58 -4.05
CA PHE A 9 4.06 8.71 -3.73
C PHE A 9 2.71 9.42 -3.93
N ARG A 10 2.45 10.56 -3.27
CA ARG A 10 1.13 11.20 -3.31
C ARG A 10 0.75 11.79 -4.66
N GLU A 11 1.70 12.42 -5.35
CA GLU A 11 1.41 13.19 -6.58
C GLU A 11 1.47 12.32 -7.83
N ARG A 12 2.35 11.31 -7.83
CA ARG A 12 2.69 10.52 -9.02
C ARG A 12 2.48 9.01 -8.86
N SER A 13 2.05 8.53 -7.69
CA SER A 13 1.89 7.09 -7.42
C SER A 13 3.17 6.29 -7.66
N ILE A 14 4.32 6.89 -7.34
CA ILE A 14 5.61 6.22 -7.44
C ILE A 14 5.98 5.70 -6.05
N GLU A 15 6.06 4.39 -5.93
CA GLU A 15 6.52 3.72 -4.71
C GLU A 15 8.05 3.62 -4.71
N ILE A 16 8.67 3.97 -3.57
CA ILE A 16 10.12 3.88 -3.42
C ILE A 16 10.45 2.76 -2.44
N SER A 17 11.42 1.92 -2.81
CA SER A 17 11.93 0.85 -1.94
C SER A 17 13.47 0.81 -1.92
N ILE A 18 14.00 0.11 -0.91
CA ILE A 18 15.39 -0.32 -0.84
C ILE A 18 15.40 -1.82 -0.65
N PHE A 19 15.87 -2.57 -1.64
CA PHE A 19 15.90 -4.04 -1.64
C PHE A 19 14.53 -4.64 -1.27
N GLY A 20 13.48 -4.16 -1.94
CA GLY A 20 12.09 -4.59 -1.74
C GLY A 20 11.42 -4.05 -0.45
N ARG A 21 12.15 -3.36 0.43
CA ARG A 21 11.55 -2.71 1.61
C ARG A 21 11.01 -1.35 1.22
N LEU A 22 9.69 -1.22 1.14
CA LEU A 22 8.99 0.04 0.88
C LEU A 22 9.37 1.11 1.92
N LEU A 23 9.62 2.34 1.44
CA LEU A 23 9.96 3.50 2.26
C LEU A 23 8.76 4.42 2.54
N ASN A 24 7.61 4.15 1.92
CA ASN A 24 6.38 4.92 2.14
C ASN A 24 5.95 4.82 3.61
N ASN A 25 5.50 5.94 4.18
CA ASN A 25 5.05 6.05 5.58
C ASN A 25 6.07 5.59 6.63
N ARG A 26 7.38 5.57 6.31
CA ARG A 26 8.42 5.15 7.24
C ARG A 26 9.10 6.32 7.94
N THR A 27 9.59 6.08 9.16
CA THR A 27 10.43 7.05 9.87
C THR A 27 11.83 7.10 9.27
N VAL A 28 12.58 8.17 9.58
CA VAL A 28 13.99 8.31 9.18
C VAL A 28 14.84 7.13 9.68
N ILE A 29 14.60 6.68 10.92
CA ILE A 29 15.28 5.52 11.51
C ILE A 29 15.03 4.26 10.68
N ASN A 30 13.79 4.05 10.21
CA ASN A 30 13.45 2.90 9.37
C ASN A 30 14.14 2.96 8.01
N VAL A 31 14.28 4.14 7.40
CA VAL A 31 15.03 4.30 6.14
C VAL A 31 16.51 3.93 6.33
N ILE A 32 17.15 4.42 7.40
CA ILE A 32 18.54 4.08 7.72
C ILE A 32 18.72 2.56 7.92
N LYS A 33 17.76 1.91 8.61
CA LYS A 33 17.74 0.46 8.77
C LYS A 33 17.61 -0.26 7.42
N CYS A 34 16.83 0.26 6.48
CA CYS A 34 16.72 -0.31 5.13
C CYS A 34 18.04 -0.17 4.35
N CYS A 35 18.74 0.96 4.46
CA CYS A 35 20.07 1.10 3.86
C CYS A 35 21.06 0.07 4.43
N ARG A 36 21.08 -0.11 5.77
CA ARG A 36 21.93 -1.12 6.41
C ARG A 36 21.58 -2.56 6.02
N PHE A 37 20.30 -2.82 5.74
CA PHE A 37 19.85 -4.14 5.28
C PHE A 37 20.47 -4.54 3.95
N ALA A 38 20.94 -3.58 3.14
CA ALA A 38 21.65 -3.88 1.89
C ALA A 38 22.78 -4.89 2.10
N ARG A 39 23.55 -4.78 3.19
CA ARG A 39 24.65 -5.71 3.56
C ARG A 39 24.25 -7.19 3.65
N GLN A 40 22.98 -7.45 3.93
CA GLN A 40 22.47 -8.82 4.10
C GLN A 40 22.00 -9.42 2.78
N VAL A 41 21.75 -8.58 1.77
CA VAL A 41 21.23 -8.98 0.45
C VAL A 41 22.34 -8.95 -0.59
N GLU A 42 23.15 -7.89 -0.52
CA GLU A 42 24.35 -7.64 -1.29
C GLU A 42 25.50 -7.58 -0.27
N ASP A 43 26.67 -8.17 -0.56
CA ASP A 43 27.81 -8.19 0.37
C ASP A 43 28.48 -6.79 0.54
N GLU A 44 27.71 -5.73 0.33
CA GLU A 44 28.14 -4.34 0.27
C GLU A 44 27.21 -3.43 1.09
N GLU A 45 27.79 -2.41 1.73
CA GLU A 45 27.03 -1.36 2.39
C GLU A 45 26.41 -0.39 1.38
N LEU A 46 25.13 -0.07 1.59
CA LEU A 46 24.46 1.06 0.94
C LEU A 46 24.38 2.20 1.95
N THR A 47 24.94 3.36 1.61
CA THR A 47 24.82 4.55 2.43
C THR A 47 23.49 5.26 2.15
N ALA A 48 22.99 6.03 3.13
CA ALA A 48 21.81 6.86 2.93
C ALA A 48 22.06 7.99 1.90
N GLU A 49 23.31 8.41 1.72
CA GLU A 49 23.68 9.43 0.76
C GLU A 49 23.61 8.92 -0.69
N GLU A 50 24.10 7.70 -0.96
CA GLU A 50 23.98 7.07 -2.27
C GLU A 50 22.51 6.85 -2.65
N ALA A 51 21.71 6.30 -1.73
CA ALA A 51 20.28 6.14 -1.94
C ALA A 51 19.58 7.49 -2.20
N ARG A 52 19.99 8.55 -1.48
CA ARG A 52 19.48 9.91 -1.71
C ARG A 52 19.89 10.43 -3.10
N GLY A 53 21.11 10.16 -3.55
CA GLY A 53 21.59 10.56 -4.87
C GLY A 53 20.68 10.03 -5.98
N VAL A 54 20.41 8.72 -5.97
CA VAL A 54 19.48 8.09 -6.92
C VAL A 54 18.09 8.69 -6.82
N LEU A 55 17.56 8.83 -5.59
CA LEU A 55 16.22 9.36 -5.35
C LEU A 55 16.02 10.77 -5.94
N VAL A 56 17.05 11.62 -5.89
CA VAL A 56 17.01 12.96 -6.47
C VAL A 56 16.93 12.91 -7.99
N GLU A 57 17.69 12.03 -8.64
CA GLU A 57 17.61 11.85 -10.10
C GLU A 57 16.26 11.27 -10.53
N VAL A 58 15.76 10.26 -9.82
CA VAL A 58 14.41 9.70 -10.03
C VAL A 58 13.34 10.79 -9.96
N ALA A 59 13.46 11.73 -9.02
CA ALA A 59 12.47 12.80 -8.85
C ALA A 59 12.42 13.82 -9.99
N LYS A 60 13.49 13.92 -10.80
CA LYS A 60 13.53 14.79 -11.99
C LYS A 60 12.79 14.18 -13.17
N LEU A 61 12.65 12.86 -13.21
CA LEU A 61 12.02 12.14 -14.30
C LEU A 61 10.49 12.25 -14.26
N ASN A 62 9.86 12.26 -15.44
CA ASN A 62 8.40 12.18 -15.58
C ASN A 62 7.97 10.71 -15.71
N LEU A 63 8.03 9.98 -14.59
CA LEU A 63 7.67 8.57 -14.52
C LEU A 63 6.15 8.39 -14.39
N ASN A 64 5.63 7.36 -15.03
CA ASN A 64 4.29 6.82 -14.79
C ASN A 64 4.21 6.15 -13.40
N PRO A 65 3.01 5.89 -12.86
CA PRO A 65 2.85 5.11 -11.63
C PRO A 65 3.62 3.79 -11.70
N CYS A 66 4.59 3.63 -10.80
CA CYS A 66 5.48 2.48 -10.81
C CYS A 66 6.14 2.27 -9.45
N HIS A 67 6.84 1.15 -9.32
CA HIS A 67 7.68 0.84 -8.17
C HIS A 67 9.15 0.96 -8.55
N VAL A 68 9.91 1.77 -7.80
CA VAL A 68 11.34 2.00 -8.04
C VAL A 68 12.16 1.60 -6.82
N ASP A 69 13.04 0.62 -7.00
CA ASP A 69 14.00 0.19 -5.97
C ASP A 69 15.30 1.01 -6.11
N ILE A 70 15.40 2.08 -5.32
CA ILE A 70 16.57 2.97 -5.35
C ILE A 70 17.82 2.32 -4.75
N GLY A 71 17.65 1.26 -3.94
CA GLY A 71 18.77 0.51 -3.38
C GLY A 71 19.49 -0.30 -4.45
N LYS A 72 18.72 -1.02 -5.27
CA LYS A 72 19.26 -1.76 -6.42
C LYS A 72 19.91 -0.82 -7.44
N LEU A 73 19.26 0.29 -7.78
CA LEU A 73 19.82 1.29 -8.70
C LEU A 73 21.15 1.85 -8.19
N ALA A 74 21.26 2.17 -6.90
CA ALA A 74 22.49 2.70 -6.31
C ALA A 74 23.64 1.68 -6.38
N VAL A 75 23.39 0.43 -5.99
CA VAL A 75 24.42 -0.63 -6.03
C VAL A 75 24.81 -0.97 -7.48
N ASN A 76 23.84 -1.06 -8.38
CA ASN A 76 24.13 -1.35 -9.79
C ASN A 76 24.90 -0.20 -10.45
N TYR A 77 24.59 1.06 -10.14
CA TYR A 77 25.36 2.20 -10.61
C TYR A 77 26.80 2.17 -10.09
N ARG A 78 27.01 1.78 -8.82
CA ARG A 78 28.37 1.63 -8.28
C ARG A 78 29.19 0.57 -9.02
N ARG A 79 28.56 -0.57 -9.34
CA ARG A 79 29.21 -1.71 -10.01
C ARG A 79 29.43 -1.49 -11.51
N HIS A 80 28.46 -0.88 -12.19
CA HIS A 80 28.41 -0.85 -13.66
C HIS A 80 28.34 0.58 -14.24
N GLY A 81 28.22 1.62 -13.41
CA GLY A 81 28.08 3.00 -13.86
C GLY A 81 29.34 3.57 -14.52
N GLY A 82 30.51 3.04 -14.18
CA GLY A 82 31.78 3.46 -14.77
C GLY A 82 32.00 4.97 -14.64
N THR A 83 32.12 5.65 -15.78
CA THR A 83 32.28 7.12 -15.86
C THR A 83 30.99 7.88 -16.17
N ARG A 84 29.84 7.18 -16.30
CA ARG A 84 28.55 7.83 -16.62
C ARG A 84 28.11 8.71 -15.47
N HIS A 85 27.41 9.81 -15.78
CA HIS A 85 26.73 10.57 -14.73
C HIS A 85 25.54 9.77 -14.19
N LEU A 86 25.29 9.89 -12.88
CA LEU A 86 24.20 9.19 -12.20
C LEU A 86 22.84 9.46 -12.85
N GLY A 87 22.59 10.70 -13.27
CA GLY A 87 21.33 11.08 -13.93
C GLY A 87 21.10 10.31 -15.23
N ASP A 88 22.13 10.18 -16.06
CA ASP A 88 22.06 9.46 -17.34
C ASP A 88 21.79 7.97 -17.12
N TYR A 89 22.47 7.37 -16.14
CA TYR A 89 22.25 5.97 -15.77
C TYR A 89 20.81 5.73 -15.29
N VAL A 90 20.31 6.56 -14.37
CA VAL A 90 18.94 6.43 -13.83
C VAL A 90 17.90 6.65 -14.93
N SER A 91 18.13 7.59 -15.85
CA SER A 91 17.22 7.84 -16.97
C SER A 91 17.16 6.66 -17.95
N ASP A 92 18.29 6.02 -18.25
CA ASP A 92 18.33 4.87 -19.16
C ASP A 92 17.65 3.64 -18.56
N GLU A 93 17.92 3.34 -17.28
CA GLU A 93 17.29 2.23 -16.56
C GLU A 93 15.77 2.39 -16.43
N LEU A 94 15.29 3.63 -16.26
CA LEU A 94 13.87 3.91 -16.04
C LEU A 94 13.12 4.35 -17.30
N LYS A 95 13.76 4.32 -18.48
CA LYS A 95 13.14 4.75 -19.74
C LYS A 95 11.81 4.04 -20.04
N GLY A 96 11.71 2.75 -19.70
CA GLY A 96 10.50 1.95 -19.89
C GLY A 96 9.30 2.39 -19.04
N ALA A 97 9.56 3.16 -17.97
CA ALA A 97 8.52 3.74 -17.11
C ALA A 97 8.21 5.21 -17.45
N THR A 98 8.88 5.79 -18.44
CA THR A 98 8.61 7.14 -18.96
C THR A 98 7.69 7.07 -20.18
N GLY A 99 6.78 8.03 -20.33
CA GLY A 99 5.90 8.10 -21.50
C GLY A 99 4.57 8.78 -21.20
N ALA A 100 3.67 8.80 -22.19
CA ALA A 100 2.30 9.22 -21.97
C ALA A 100 1.67 8.32 -20.91
N VAL A 101 1.08 8.94 -19.88
CA VAL A 101 0.27 8.24 -18.89
C VAL A 101 -0.82 7.52 -19.68
N MET A 102 -0.78 6.18 -19.72
CA MET A 102 -1.99 5.45 -20.06
C MET A 102 -3.02 5.88 -19.03
N GLU A 103 -4.12 6.50 -19.48
CA GLU A 103 -5.31 6.68 -18.65
C GLU A 103 -5.85 5.29 -18.30
N SER A 104 -5.20 4.62 -17.36
CA SER A 104 -5.72 3.44 -16.68
C SER A 104 -5.94 3.85 -15.24
N SER A 105 -7.02 3.50 -14.58
CA SER A 105 -8.29 2.89 -14.93
C SER A 105 -9.18 3.31 -13.75
N GLN A 106 -10.49 3.20 -13.84
CA GLN A 106 -11.35 3.42 -12.67
C GLN A 106 -10.78 2.71 -11.44
N LYS A 107 -10.81 3.39 -10.28
CA LYS A 107 -10.39 2.79 -9.01
C LYS A 107 -11.19 1.51 -8.79
N THR A 108 -10.50 0.39 -8.67
CA THR A 108 -11.07 -0.91 -8.31
C THR A 108 -11.45 -0.86 -6.85
N ASP A 109 -12.74 -0.88 -6.59
CA ASP A 109 -13.24 -1.01 -5.24
C ASP A 109 -13.03 -2.45 -4.76
N ILE A 110 -12.54 -2.63 -3.54
CA ILE A 110 -12.44 -3.95 -2.90
C ILE A 110 -13.46 -4.04 -1.79
N VAL A 111 -14.15 -5.17 -1.75
CA VAL A 111 -14.98 -5.59 -0.64
C VAL A 111 -14.40 -6.87 -0.06
N LEU A 112 -14.15 -6.88 1.26
CA LEU A 112 -13.71 -8.08 1.96
C LEU A 112 -14.94 -8.79 2.54
N TYR A 113 -15.27 -9.96 2.01
CA TYR A 113 -16.32 -10.81 2.57
C TYR A 113 -15.68 -11.65 3.67
N GLY A 114 -15.93 -11.25 4.93
CA GLY A 114 -15.24 -11.74 6.11
C GLY A 114 -14.22 -10.74 6.66
N PHE A 115 -14.12 -10.70 8.00
CA PHE A 115 -13.16 -9.88 8.73
C PHE A 115 -12.46 -10.67 9.86
N GLY A 116 -12.12 -11.92 9.52
CA GLY A 116 -11.30 -12.80 10.33
C GLY A 116 -9.82 -12.40 10.28
N ARG A 117 -8.91 -13.35 10.55
CA ARG A 117 -7.47 -13.05 10.55
C ARG A 117 -6.96 -12.60 9.17
N ILE A 118 -7.26 -13.35 8.11
CA ILE A 118 -6.84 -13.00 6.73
C ILE A 118 -7.44 -11.68 6.28
N GLY A 119 -8.75 -11.49 6.46
CA GLY A 119 -9.42 -10.23 6.10
C GLY A 119 -8.82 -9.01 6.80
N ARG A 120 -8.44 -9.11 8.08
CA ARG A 120 -7.76 -8.01 8.78
C ARG A 120 -6.36 -7.73 8.25
N LEU A 121 -5.58 -8.76 7.92
CA LEU A 121 -4.24 -8.57 7.34
C LEU A 121 -4.33 -7.93 5.96
N LEU A 122 -5.24 -8.41 5.12
CA LEU A 122 -5.48 -7.82 3.81
C LEU A 122 -5.96 -6.38 3.93
N ALA A 123 -6.87 -6.09 4.87
CA ALA A 123 -7.30 -4.72 5.13
C ALA A 123 -6.13 -3.82 5.57
N ARG A 124 -5.25 -4.29 6.47
CA ARG A 124 -4.06 -3.54 6.88
C ARG A 124 -3.16 -3.20 5.69
N GLU A 125 -2.88 -4.17 4.82
CA GLU A 125 -2.07 -3.96 3.62
C GLU A 125 -2.75 -2.99 2.63
N LEU A 126 -4.05 -3.14 2.40
CA LEU A 126 -4.80 -2.23 1.54
C LEU A 126 -4.79 -0.80 2.08
N ILE A 127 -5.00 -0.61 3.38
CA ILE A 127 -4.98 0.73 4.01
C ILE A 127 -3.57 1.31 4.03
N ALA A 128 -2.53 0.51 4.24
CA ALA A 128 -1.14 0.97 4.23
C ALA A 128 -0.72 1.43 2.83
N LYS A 129 -1.29 0.81 1.80
CA LYS A 129 -1.09 1.21 0.41
C LYS A 129 -1.94 2.41 0.03
N SER A 130 -3.16 2.56 0.55
CA SER A 130 -4.04 3.70 0.29
C SER A 130 -3.34 5.07 0.51
N GLY A 131 -2.90 5.71 -0.56
CA GLY A 131 -2.28 7.04 -0.42
C GLY A 131 -1.97 7.79 -1.72
N SER A 132 -2.17 7.16 -2.87
CA SER A 132 -1.94 7.79 -4.18
C SER A 132 -3.07 7.45 -5.15
N LYS A 133 -2.97 7.82 -6.43
CA LYS A 133 -3.89 7.47 -7.53
C LYS A 133 -3.92 5.96 -7.83
N GLU A 134 -4.01 5.14 -6.79
CA GLU A 134 -4.00 3.70 -6.86
C GLU A 134 -5.24 3.18 -7.56
N ALA A 135 -5.01 2.13 -8.34
CA ALA A 135 -6.02 1.36 -9.01
C ALA A 135 -6.92 0.58 -8.04
N ILE A 136 -6.65 0.56 -6.71
CA ILE A 136 -7.34 -0.32 -5.77
C ILE A 136 -7.61 0.42 -4.45
N ARG A 137 -8.81 0.29 -3.88
CA ARG A 137 -9.13 0.79 -2.53
C ARG A 137 -10.14 -0.10 -1.80
N LEU A 138 -9.89 -0.36 -0.52
CA LEU A 138 -10.88 -1.01 0.36
C LEU A 138 -12.08 -0.08 0.60
N ARG A 139 -13.28 -0.52 0.20
CA ARG A 139 -14.53 0.23 0.37
C ARG A 139 -15.43 -0.32 1.45
N ALA A 140 -15.49 -1.64 1.59
CA ALA A 140 -16.36 -2.28 2.57
C ALA A 140 -15.79 -3.58 3.11
N ILE A 141 -16.27 -3.96 4.28
CA ILE A 141 -16.13 -5.28 4.86
C ILE A 141 -17.54 -5.84 5.12
N VAL A 142 -17.77 -7.10 4.74
CA VAL A 142 -19.03 -7.80 5.03
C VAL A 142 -18.79 -8.76 6.17
N VAL A 143 -19.60 -8.66 7.21
CA VAL A 143 -19.50 -9.50 8.41
C VAL A 143 -20.87 -9.94 8.88
N ARG A 144 -20.92 -10.97 9.72
CA ARG A 144 -22.13 -11.33 10.45
C ARG A 144 -22.21 -10.53 11.73
N GLN A 145 -23.40 -10.05 12.05
CA GLN A 145 -23.65 -9.32 13.28
C GLN A 145 -23.54 -10.25 14.49
N ASN A 146 -22.64 -9.92 15.42
CA ASN A 146 -22.41 -10.69 16.66
C ASN A 146 -22.61 -9.79 17.90
N GLY A 147 -23.85 -9.32 18.07
CA GLY A 147 -24.30 -8.48 19.19
C GLY A 147 -24.05 -6.98 19.01
N ASP A 148 -24.44 -6.20 20.02
CA ASP A 148 -24.62 -4.75 19.92
C ASP A 148 -23.32 -3.95 19.77
N ASN A 149 -22.17 -4.54 20.10
CA ASN A 149 -20.87 -3.87 20.07
C ASN A 149 -19.91 -4.45 19.01
N ASP A 150 -20.44 -5.09 17.96
CA ASP A 150 -19.60 -5.76 16.96
C ASP A 150 -18.67 -4.76 16.23
N LEU A 151 -19.17 -3.60 15.82
CA LEU A 151 -18.38 -2.56 15.15
C LEU A 151 -17.13 -2.16 15.94
N MET A 152 -17.27 -1.93 17.25
CA MET A 152 -16.16 -1.59 18.13
C MET A 152 -15.18 -2.75 18.28
N LYS A 153 -15.68 -4.00 18.36
CA LYS A 153 -14.84 -5.20 18.38
C LYS A 153 -14.03 -5.31 17.08
N ARG A 154 -14.63 -5.11 15.91
CA ARG A 154 -13.93 -5.15 14.60
C ARG A 154 -12.83 -4.10 14.53
N ALA A 155 -13.12 -2.86 14.93
CA ALA A 155 -12.14 -1.79 14.98
C ALA A 155 -10.98 -2.10 15.96
N SER A 156 -11.30 -2.65 17.14
CA SER A 156 -10.29 -3.06 18.13
C SER A 156 -9.38 -4.18 17.61
N LEU A 157 -9.96 -5.18 16.94
CA LEU A 157 -9.22 -6.28 16.31
C LEU A 157 -8.36 -5.81 15.12
N LEU A 158 -8.80 -4.78 14.39
CA LEU A 158 -7.96 -4.15 13.37
C LEU A 158 -6.81 -3.39 14.03
N ARG A 159 -7.06 -2.70 15.16
CA ARG A 159 -6.08 -1.91 15.90
C ARG A 159 -4.96 -2.75 16.53
N ARG A 160 -5.28 -3.93 17.06
CA ARG A 160 -4.29 -4.82 17.71
C ARG A 160 -4.37 -6.23 17.17
N ASP A 161 -3.25 -6.70 16.62
CA ASP A 161 -3.06 -8.10 16.27
C ASP A 161 -1.95 -8.70 17.14
N SER A 162 -2.14 -9.93 17.61
CA SER A 162 -1.18 -10.59 18.51
C SER A 162 0.15 -10.93 17.84
N VAL A 163 0.17 -11.12 16.53
CA VAL A 163 1.37 -11.50 15.77
C VAL A 163 1.93 -10.31 15.00
N HIS A 164 1.06 -9.51 14.41
CA HIS A 164 1.46 -8.35 13.59
C HIS A 164 1.49 -7.03 14.37
N GLY A 165 1.23 -7.07 15.68
CA GLY A 165 1.27 -5.92 16.55
C GLY A 165 0.18 -4.87 16.29
N SER A 166 0.44 -3.66 16.76
CA SER A 166 -0.46 -2.52 16.61
C SER A 166 -0.58 -2.07 15.15
N PHE A 167 -1.74 -1.56 14.79
CA PHE A 167 -1.95 -0.87 13.52
C PHE A 167 -1.14 0.43 13.48
N ASP A 168 -0.40 0.64 12.40
CA ASP A 168 0.44 1.82 12.20
C ASP A 168 -0.40 2.96 11.59
N GLY A 169 -1.16 3.64 12.46
CA GLY A 169 -2.08 4.68 12.03
C GLY A 169 -3.21 4.97 13.01
N THR A 170 -4.23 5.68 12.51
CA THR A 170 -5.42 6.04 13.28
C THR A 170 -6.60 5.18 12.86
N ILE A 171 -7.44 4.81 13.84
CA ILE A 171 -8.72 4.12 13.61
C ILE A 171 -9.77 4.84 14.44
N THR A 172 -10.79 5.38 13.79
CA THR A 172 -12.00 5.93 14.41
C THR A 172 -13.23 5.21 13.88
N ILE A 173 -14.37 5.40 14.56
CA ILE A 173 -15.63 4.73 14.26
C ILE A 173 -16.71 5.81 14.11
N ASP A 174 -17.52 5.68 13.07
CA ASP A 174 -18.75 6.42 12.86
C ASP A 174 -19.90 5.43 13.08
N HIS A 175 -20.53 5.53 14.26
CA HIS A 175 -21.57 4.62 14.72
C HIS A 175 -22.86 4.77 13.92
N ASP A 176 -23.21 5.99 13.54
CA ASP A 176 -24.46 6.30 12.84
C ASP A 176 -24.46 5.67 11.44
N SER A 177 -23.31 5.69 10.77
CA SER A 177 -23.18 5.14 9.41
C SER A 177 -22.61 3.72 9.36
N ASN A 178 -22.29 3.10 10.50
CA ASN A 178 -21.56 1.82 10.58
C ASN A 178 -20.25 1.81 9.80
N VAL A 179 -19.41 2.84 9.97
CA VAL A 179 -18.15 3.00 9.22
C VAL A 179 -16.95 2.91 10.16
N ILE A 180 -15.93 2.18 9.72
CA ILE A 180 -14.57 2.25 10.29
C ILE A 180 -13.77 3.22 9.44
N ILE A 181 -13.14 4.21 10.07
CA ILE A 181 -12.28 5.16 9.39
C ILE A 181 -10.84 4.88 9.79
N ALA A 182 -10.02 4.40 8.86
CA ALA A 182 -8.63 4.05 9.10
C ALA A 182 -7.71 4.92 8.24
N ASN A 183 -6.82 5.71 8.85
CA ASN A 183 -5.96 6.68 8.14
C ASN A 183 -6.72 7.61 7.17
N GLY A 184 -7.95 7.98 7.55
CA GLY A 184 -8.85 8.81 6.73
C GLY A 184 -9.63 8.04 5.66
N GLN A 185 -9.33 6.77 5.42
CA GLN A 185 -10.11 5.91 4.52
C GLN A 185 -11.39 5.43 5.20
N ARG A 186 -12.54 5.72 4.59
CA ARG A 186 -13.86 5.22 5.03
C ARG A 186 -14.07 3.79 4.55
N ILE A 187 -14.31 2.88 5.48
CA ILE A 187 -14.58 1.46 5.24
C ILE A 187 -15.98 1.15 5.78
N GLN A 188 -16.92 0.89 4.88
CA GLN A 188 -18.28 0.54 5.24
C GLN A 188 -18.32 -0.85 5.89
N VAL A 189 -18.92 -0.98 7.07
CA VAL A 189 -19.24 -2.29 7.64
C VAL A 189 -20.66 -2.65 7.23
N ILE A 190 -20.78 -3.75 6.51
CA ILE A 190 -22.04 -4.28 6.01
C ILE A 190 -22.34 -5.58 6.77
N TYR A 191 -23.51 -5.66 7.38
CA TYR A 191 -23.94 -6.85 8.08
C TYR A 191 -24.80 -7.73 7.17
N ALA A 192 -24.33 -8.95 6.87
CA ALA A 192 -25.07 -9.90 6.06
C ALA A 192 -24.71 -11.34 6.37
N SER A 193 -25.68 -12.24 6.18
CA SER A 193 -25.53 -13.67 6.48
C SER A 193 -25.15 -14.49 5.26
N SER A 194 -25.62 -14.08 4.08
CA SER A 194 -25.28 -14.65 2.78
C SER A 194 -24.84 -13.58 1.77
N PRO A 195 -24.12 -13.94 0.70
CA PRO A 195 -23.73 -12.99 -0.35
C PRO A 195 -24.94 -12.39 -1.09
N SER A 196 -26.03 -13.14 -1.23
CA SER A 196 -27.27 -12.68 -1.90
C SER A 196 -28.02 -11.61 -1.11
N ASP A 197 -27.76 -11.46 0.19
CA ASP A 197 -28.44 -10.48 1.04
C ASP A 197 -27.84 -9.07 0.92
N VAL A 198 -26.76 -8.90 0.14
CA VAL A 198 -25.99 -7.66 0.10
C VAL A 198 -26.23 -6.90 -1.20
N ASP A 199 -26.79 -5.70 -1.08
CA ASP A 199 -26.77 -4.70 -2.14
C ASP A 199 -25.66 -3.66 -1.89
N TYR A 200 -24.57 -3.77 -2.65
CA TYR A 200 -23.43 -2.87 -2.56
C TYR A 200 -23.73 -1.47 -3.12
N THR A 201 -24.72 -1.34 -4.01
CA THR A 201 -25.00 -0.10 -4.72
C THR A 201 -25.53 1.00 -3.79
N VAL A 202 -26.23 0.61 -2.72
CA VAL A 202 -26.68 1.51 -1.63
C VAL A 202 -25.51 2.25 -0.98
N TYR A 203 -24.31 1.67 -1.00
CA TYR A 203 -23.09 2.26 -0.46
C TYR A 203 -22.21 2.94 -1.53
N GLY A 204 -22.74 3.13 -2.74
CA GLY A 204 -22.02 3.71 -3.88
C GLY A 204 -20.87 2.82 -4.35
N ILE A 205 -21.04 1.50 -4.30
CA ILE A 205 -20.08 0.50 -4.75
C ILE A 205 -20.74 -0.30 -5.89
N THR A 206 -20.21 -0.18 -7.11
CA THR A 206 -20.84 -0.74 -8.31
C THR A 206 -19.97 -1.74 -9.07
N ASN A 207 -18.65 -1.56 -9.09
CA ASN A 207 -17.71 -2.42 -9.79
C ASN A 207 -16.59 -2.87 -8.84
N ALA A 208 -16.98 -3.58 -7.78
CA ALA A 208 -16.05 -4.03 -6.76
C ALA A 208 -15.56 -5.47 -7.01
N LEU A 209 -14.29 -5.68 -6.74
CA LEU A 209 -13.73 -7.00 -6.52
C LEU A 209 -14.10 -7.46 -5.10
N VAL A 210 -14.89 -8.53 -5.03
CA VAL A 210 -15.21 -9.19 -3.75
C VAL A 210 -14.17 -10.25 -3.46
N VAL A 211 -13.54 -10.16 -2.30
CA VAL A 211 -12.57 -11.16 -1.81
C VAL A 211 -13.21 -11.93 -0.68
N ASP A 212 -13.65 -13.16 -0.94
CA ASP A 212 -14.10 -14.06 0.11
C ASP A 212 -12.91 -14.59 0.91
N ASN A 213 -12.88 -14.22 2.18
CA ASN A 213 -11.91 -14.68 3.16
C ASN A 213 -12.58 -15.31 4.39
N THR A 214 -13.86 -15.66 4.28
CA THR A 214 -14.59 -16.43 5.31
C THR A 214 -14.16 -17.89 5.35
N GLY A 215 -13.72 -18.44 4.21
CA GLY A 215 -13.40 -19.86 4.06
C GLY A 215 -14.62 -20.79 4.11
N ARG A 216 -15.84 -20.22 4.02
CA ARG A 216 -17.11 -20.94 4.02
C ARG A 216 -17.53 -21.34 2.61
N TRP A 217 -17.38 -20.43 1.63
CA TRP A 217 -17.67 -20.70 0.24
C TRP A 217 -16.35 -21.12 -0.43
N ARG A 218 -16.31 -22.35 -0.93
CA ARG A 218 -15.08 -22.99 -1.47
C ARG A 218 -15.29 -23.57 -2.86
N ASP A 219 -16.55 -23.80 -3.17
CA ASP A 219 -17.11 -24.05 -4.48
C ASP A 219 -17.25 -22.76 -5.28
N ARG A 220 -17.43 -22.94 -6.58
CA ARG A 220 -17.65 -21.85 -7.54
C ARG A 220 -19.10 -21.37 -7.53
N GLU A 221 -20.02 -22.21 -7.06
CA GLU A 221 -21.45 -21.94 -6.91
C GLU A 221 -21.73 -21.27 -5.56
#